data_AF-A0A8T2KUW8-F1
#
_entry.id   AF-A0A8T2KUW8-F1
#
_cell.length_a   1.000
_cell.length_b   1.000
_cell.length_c   1.000
_cell.angle_alpha   90.00
_cell.angle_beta   90.00
_cell.angle_gamma   90.00
#
_symmetry.space_group_name_H-M   'P 1'
#
loop_
_entity.id
_entity.type
_entity.pdbx_description
1 polymer ?
#
loop_
_entity_poly.entity_id
_entity_poly.type
_entity_poly.pdbx_seq_one_letter_code
_entity_poly.pdbx_strand_id
1 'polypeptide(L)'
;MCVYYVQEANSINKSLSALGDVISALAMEQSHVPYRNNKLTQLMQDSLGGNAKTLMFLNISPSDCNLDETLTSLIYASRVKAITNHAQRNTESKEIAQLKEVILRLKSGQPVEEVDV
;
A
#
# COMPACT_ATOMS: atom_id res chain seq x y z
N MET A 1 14.36 -1.63 -31.41
CA MET A 1 13.78 -2.76 -30.65
C MET A 1 14.42 -2.94 -29.27
N CYS A 2 15.75 -2.96 -29.13
CA CYS A 2 16.41 -3.17 -27.83
C CYS A 2 16.16 -2.09 -26.76
N VAL A 3 15.98 -0.82 -27.17
CA VAL A 3 15.78 0.31 -26.24
C VAL A 3 14.42 0.27 -25.53
N TYR A 4 13.39 -0.30 -26.17
CA TYR A 4 12.05 -0.43 -25.59
C TYR A 4 12.03 -1.46 -24.45
N TYR A 5 12.69 -2.61 -24.63
CA TYR A 5 12.77 -3.66 -23.61
C TYR A 5 13.45 -3.17 -22.31
N VAL A 6 14.51 -2.37 -22.43
CA VAL A 6 15.21 -1.80 -21.26
C VAL A 6 14.34 -0.80 -20.50
N GLN A 7 13.50 -0.02 -21.20
CA GLN A 7 12.56 0.91 -20.56
C GLN A 7 11.39 0.18 -19.88
N GLU A 8 10.91 -0.90 -20.50
CA GLU A 8 9.82 -1.72 -19.97
C GLU A 8 10.30 -2.53 -18.75
N ALA A 9 11.48 -3.15 -18.84
CA ALA A 9 12.14 -3.82 -17.72
C ALA A 9 12.46 -2.85 -16.58
N ASN A 10 12.92 -1.62 -16.88
CA ASN A 10 13.10 -0.59 -15.85
C ASN A 10 11.80 -0.19 -15.18
N SER A 11 10.70 -0.12 -15.92
CA SER A 11 9.39 0.24 -15.37
C SER A 11 8.82 -0.84 -14.44
N ILE A 12 9.05 -2.13 -14.77
CA ILE A 12 8.71 -3.28 -13.91
C ILE A 12 9.55 -3.24 -12.62
N ASN A 13 10.86 -3.00 -12.74
CA ASN A 13 11.74 -2.93 -11.58
C ASN A 13 11.43 -1.69 -10.72
N LYS A 14 10.91 -0.60 -11.31
CA LYS A 14 10.58 0.62 -10.56
C LYS A 14 9.46 0.41 -9.54
N SER A 15 8.44 -0.41 -9.84
CA SER A 15 7.39 -0.71 -8.87
C SER A 15 7.89 -1.65 -7.77
N LEU A 16 8.68 -2.66 -8.13
CA LEU A 16 9.22 -3.62 -7.17
C LEU A 16 10.25 -2.96 -6.22
N SER A 17 11.12 -2.09 -6.74
CA SER A 17 12.07 -1.33 -5.92
C SER A 17 11.33 -0.36 -4.99
N ALA A 18 10.34 0.38 -5.49
CA ALA A 18 9.55 1.28 -4.64
C ALA A 18 8.81 0.52 -3.53
N LEU A 19 8.32 -0.69 -3.82
CA LEU A 19 7.72 -1.57 -2.82
C LEU A 19 8.74 -1.98 -1.75
N GLY A 20 9.97 -2.33 -2.17
CA GLY A 20 11.07 -2.65 -1.25
C GLY A 20 11.49 -1.47 -0.35
N ASP A 21 11.48 -0.24 -0.88
CA ASP A 21 11.75 0.97 -0.10
C ASP A 21 10.69 1.19 0.98
N VAL A 22 9.40 1.04 0.60
CA VAL A 22 8.26 1.16 1.52
C VAL A 22 8.32 0.11 2.62
N ILE A 23 8.59 -1.15 2.28
CA ILE A 23 8.71 -2.24 3.25
C ILE A 23 9.88 -2.01 4.20
N SER A 24 11.01 -1.54 3.70
CA SER A 24 12.18 -1.26 4.54
C SER A 24 11.92 -0.09 5.48
N ALA A 25 11.26 0.97 5.01
CA ALA A 25 10.85 2.10 5.84
C ALA A 25 9.84 1.68 6.93
N LEU A 26 8.88 0.83 6.59
CA LEU A 26 7.88 0.28 7.53
C LEU A 26 8.51 -0.65 8.57
N ALA A 27 9.43 -1.53 8.16
CA ALA A 27 10.15 -2.42 9.06
C ALA A 27 11.07 -1.67 10.04
N MET A 28 11.50 -0.45 9.68
CA MET A 28 12.27 0.45 10.53
C MET A 28 11.39 1.46 11.31
N GLU A 29 10.06 1.34 11.23
CA GLU A 29 9.10 2.25 11.86
C GLU A 29 9.39 3.73 11.56
N GLN A 30 9.83 4.05 10.33
CA GLN A 30 10.12 5.42 9.94
C GLN A 30 8.83 6.26 9.89
N SER A 31 8.92 7.50 10.37
CA SER A 31 7.81 8.46 10.35
C SER A 31 7.33 8.78 8.92
N HIS A 32 8.24 8.82 7.95
CA HIS A 32 7.92 9.08 6.54
C HIS A 32 8.16 7.84 5.68
N VAL A 33 7.08 7.26 5.16
CA VAL A 33 7.14 6.11 4.24
C VAL A 33 6.87 6.58 2.80
N PRO A 34 7.75 6.26 1.83
CA PRO A 34 7.72 6.85 0.49
C PRO A 34 6.70 6.19 -0.46
N TYR A 35 5.43 6.07 -0.08
CA TYR A 35 4.38 5.49 -0.93
C TYR A 35 4.25 6.19 -2.28
N ARG A 36 4.63 7.47 -2.36
CA ARG A 36 4.47 8.31 -3.56
C ARG A 36 5.42 7.97 -4.71
N ASN A 37 6.48 7.20 -4.46
CA ASN A 37 7.48 6.85 -5.47
C ASN A 37 6.91 6.04 -6.63
N ASN A 38 5.81 5.31 -6.42
CA ASN A 38 5.12 4.56 -7.45
C ASN A 38 3.59 4.57 -7.25
N LYS A 39 2.82 4.54 -8.34
CA LYS A 39 1.35 4.44 -8.26
C LYS A 39 0.89 3.16 -7.56
N LEU A 40 1.62 2.06 -7.74
CA LEU A 40 1.33 0.78 -7.07
C LEU A 40 1.41 0.91 -5.55
N THR A 41 2.48 1.53 -5.04
CA THR A 41 2.67 1.72 -3.60
C THR A 41 1.69 2.73 -3.01
N GLN A 42 1.22 3.71 -3.79
CA GLN A 42 0.11 4.59 -3.38
C GLN A 42 -1.20 3.82 -3.25
N LEU A 43 -1.52 2.95 -4.22
CA LEU A 43 -2.74 2.14 -4.16
C LEU A 43 -2.69 1.12 -3.01
N MET A 44 -1.52 0.57 -2.74
CA MET A 44 -1.29 -0.43 -1.69
C MET A 44 -1.01 0.19 -0.30
N GLN A 45 -1.07 1.51 -0.16
CA GLN A 45 -0.77 2.21 1.10
C GLN A 45 -1.64 1.70 2.27
N ASP A 46 -2.92 1.44 2.03
CA ASP A 46 -3.80 0.88 3.07
C ASP A 46 -3.40 -0.55 3.46
N SER A 47 -2.85 -1.31 2.52
CA SER A 47 -2.39 -2.69 2.72
C SER A 47 -1.03 -2.76 3.43
N LEU A 48 -0.21 -1.73 3.37
CA LEU A 48 1.14 -1.72 3.94
C LEU A 48 1.23 -0.60 4.96
N GLY A 49 0.99 -0.89 6.24
CA GLY A 49 1.07 0.10 7.33
C GLY A 49 -0.21 0.89 7.61
N GLY A 50 -1.30 0.66 6.86
CA GLY A 50 -2.62 1.25 7.10
C GLY A 50 -3.64 0.35 7.79
N ASN A 51 -4.90 0.47 7.37
CA ASN A 51 -6.02 -0.29 7.91
C ASN A 51 -6.37 -1.51 7.02
N ALA A 52 -5.56 -2.56 7.08
CA ALA A 52 -5.83 -3.80 6.34
C ALA A 52 -5.22 -5.03 7.00
N LYS A 53 -5.75 -6.22 6.67
CA LYS A 53 -5.08 -7.48 6.98
C LYS A 53 -4.35 -7.95 5.72
N THR A 54 -3.04 -7.98 5.79
CA THR A 54 -2.19 -8.19 4.61
C THR A 54 -1.51 -9.55 4.69
N LEU A 55 -1.60 -10.30 3.60
CA LEU A 55 -0.95 -11.59 3.43
C LEU A 55 -0.10 -11.54 2.17
N MET A 56 1.17 -11.92 2.30
CA MET A 56 2.09 -12.03 1.16
C MET A 56 2.39 -13.50 0.88
N PHE A 57 2.28 -13.90 -0.39
CA PHE A 57 2.79 -15.18 -0.87
C PHE A 57 4.16 -14.98 -1.51
N LEU A 58 5.10 -15.86 -1.19
CA LEU A 58 6.43 -15.87 -1.79
C LEU A 58 6.56 -17.10 -2.69
N ASN A 59 6.72 -16.87 -3.98
CA ASN A 59 6.87 -17.93 -4.98
C ASN A 59 8.35 -18.12 -5.27
N ILE A 60 8.86 -19.32 -5.02
CA ILE A 60 10.29 -19.65 -5.12
C ILE A 60 10.47 -20.88 -6.00
N SER A 61 11.55 -20.92 -6.76
CA SER A 61 11.99 -22.11 -7.50
C SER A 61 13.06 -22.88 -6.71
N PRO A 62 12.95 -24.21 -6.55
CA PRO A 62 13.93 -25.01 -5.81
C PRO A 62 15.21 -25.32 -6.62
N SER A 63 15.36 -24.81 -7.84
CA SER A 63 16.51 -25.09 -8.69
C SER A 63 17.77 -24.35 -8.24
N ASP A 64 18.92 -25.02 -8.26
CA ASP A 64 20.22 -24.45 -7.86
C ASP A 64 20.60 -23.19 -8.67
N CYS A 65 20.20 -23.13 -9.94
CA CYS A 65 20.43 -21.98 -10.81
C CYS A 65 19.74 -20.69 -10.33
N ASN A 66 18.72 -20.80 -9.48
CA ASN A 66 17.91 -19.68 -8.98
C ASN A 66 18.16 -19.39 -7.49
N LEU A 67 19.24 -19.91 -6.90
CA LEU A 67 19.53 -19.76 -5.47
C LEU A 67 19.67 -18.29 -5.05
N ASP A 68 20.32 -17.46 -5.87
CA ASP A 68 20.52 -16.04 -5.54
C ASP A 68 19.19 -15.26 -5.49
N GLU A 69 18.30 -15.48 -6.47
CA GLU A 69 16.97 -14.88 -6.51
C GLU A 69 16.07 -15.40 -5.38
N THR A 70 16.19 -16.69 -5.07
CA THR A 70 15.52 -17.34 -3.95
C THR A 70 15.90 -16.72 -2.62
N LEU A 71 17.21 -16.52 -2.39
CA LEU A 71 17.73 -15.92 -1.18
C LEU A 71 17.27 -14.46 -1.04
N THR A 72 17.32 -13.70 -2.14
CA THR A 72 16.83 -12.31 -2.18
C THR A 72 15.33 -12.23 -1.84
N SER A 73 14.53 -13.14 -2.41
CA SER A 73 13.09 -13.27 -2.15
C SER A 73 12.79 -13.61 -0.69
N LEU A 74 13.57 -14.50 -0.07
CA LEU A 74 13.41 -14.88 1.34
C LEU A 74 13.79 -13.73 2.28
N ILE A 75 14.89 -13.02 2.00
CA ILE A 75 15.28 -11.83 2.77
C ILE A 75 14.17 -10.78 2.72
N TYR A 76 13.59 -10.58 1.54
CA TYR A 76 12.48 -9.66 1.36
C TYR A 76 11.26 -10.04 2.20
N ALA A 77 10.83 -11.31 2.15
CA ALA A 77 9.71 -11.78 2.97
C ALA A 77 9.99 -11.66 4.48
N SER A 78 11.24 -11.86 4.91
CA SER A 78 11.64 -11.65 6.30
C SER A 78 11.43 -10.20 6.75
N ARG A 79 11.67 -9.21 5.87
CA ARG A 79 11.40 -7.79 6.16
C ARG A 79 9.91 -7.50 6.21
N VAL A 80 9.14 -8.07 5.28
CA VAL A 80 7.67 -7.91 5.24
C VAL A 80 7.02 -8.45 6.51
N LYS A 81 7.54 -9.56 7.05
CA LYS A 81 7.06 -10.15 8.30
C LYS A 81 7.18 -9.21 9.50
N ALA A 82 8.13 -8.28 9.49
CA ALA A 82 8.32 -7.31 10.57
C ALA A 82 7.30 -6.15 10.53
N ILE A 83 6.55 -6.00 9.43
CA ILE A 83 5.57 -4.92 9.29
C ILE A 83 4.34 -5.24 10.13
N THR A 84 4.00 -4.34 11.05
CA THR A 84 2.77 -4.42 11.85
C THR A 84 1.70 -3.54 11.24
N ASN A 85 0.53 -4.11 10.94
CA ASN A 85 -0.62 -3.37 10.44
C ASN A 85 -1.72 -3.25 11.51
N HIS A 86 -2.30 -2.05 11.65
CA HIS A 86 -3.38 -1.79 12.60
C HIS A 86 -4.73 -1.86 11.90
N ALA A 87 -5.20 -3.09 11.65
CA ALA A 87 -6.52 -3.31 11.05
C ALA A 87 -7.64 -3.02 12.06
N GLN A 88 -8.42 -1.98 11.79
CA GLN A 88 -9.64 -1.60 12.50
C GLN A 88 -10.87 -1.87 11.63
N ARG A 89 -11.92 -2.45 12.23
CA ARG A 89 -13.19 -2.64 11.54
C ARG A 89 -13.78 -1.27 11.24
N ASN A 90 -13.98 -0.99 9.95
CA ASN A 90 -14.57 0.26 9.51
C ASN A 90 -16.10 0.18 9.72
N THR A 91 -16.55 0.40 10.96
CA THR A 91 -17.97 0.49 11.30
C THR A 91 -18.44 1.92 11.09
N GLU A 92 -19.37 2.13 10.17
CA GLU A 92 -20.04 3.42 10.03
C GLU A 92 -21.08 3.57 11.14
N SER A 93 -20.79 4.45 12.11
CA SER A 93 -21.79 4.92 13.06
C SER A 93 -22.87 5.70 12.31
N LYS A 94 -24.11 5.70 12.83
CA LYS A 94 -25.21 6.49 12.23
C LYS A 94 -24.85 7.97 12.11
N GLU A 95 -24.11 8.53 13.08
CA GLU A 95 -23.65 9.92 13.00
C GLU A 95 -22.66 10.13 11.83
N ILE A 96 -21.75 9.19 11.58
CA ILE A 96 -20.76 9.29 10.49
C ILE A 96 -21.44 9.25 9.12
N ALA A 97 -22.49 8.45 8.97
CA ALA A 97 -23.28 8.41 7.74
C ALA A 97 -24.02 9.74 7.49
N GLN A 98 -24.63 10.32 8.53
CA GLN A 98 -25.31 11.62 8.47
C GLN A 98 -24.32 12.76 8.16
N LEU A 99 -23.16 12.79 8.81
CA LEU A 99 -22.10 13.77 8.56
C LEU A 99 -21.56 13.69 7.12
N LYS A 100 -21.39 12.48 6.56
CA LYS A 100 -21.00 12.30 5.15
C LYS A 100 -22.04 12.85 4.20
N GLU A 101 -23.34 12.67 4.49
CA GLU A 101 -24.43 13.22 3.68
C GLU A 101 -24.43 14.76 3.70
N VAL A 102 -24.24 15.37 4.87
CA VAL A 102 -24.14 16.83 5.02
C VAL A 102 -22.94 17.39 4.25
N ILE A 103 -21.77 16.73 4.32
CA ILE A 103 -20.58 17.13 3.54
C ILE A 103 -20.86 17.06 2.02
N LEU A 104 -21.64 16.06 1.57
CA LEU A 104 -21.98 15.89 0.17
C LEU A 104 -22.93 17.00 -0.32
N ARG A 105 -23.92 17.37 0.49
CA ARG A 105 -24.83 18.50 0.22
C ARG A 105 -24.09 19.83 0.17
N LEU A 106 -23.17 20.08 1.12
CA LEU A 106 -22.31 21.27 1.14
C LEU A 106 -21.40 21.37 -0.09
N LYS A 107 -20.81 20.25 -0.53
CA LYS A 107 -19.98 20.21 -1.75
C LYS A 107 -20.80 20.47 -3.02
N SER A 108 -22.10 20.19 -3.02
CA SER A 108 -23.00 20.51 -4.14
C SER A 108 -23.55 21.95 -4.13
N GLY A 109 -23.17 22.77 -3.15
CA GLY A 109 -23.57 24.19 -3.08
C GLY A 109 -25.02 24.41 -2.66
N GLN A 110 -25.69 23.42 -2.07
CA GLN A 110 -27.02 23.58 -1.49
C GLN A 110 -26.93 24.14 -0.06
N PRO A 111 -27.81 25.09 0.33
CA PRO A 111 -27.85 25.59 1.70
C PRO A 111 -28.30 24.47 2.64
N VAL A 112 -27.61 24.33 3.78
CA VAL A 112 -27.97 23.40 4.84
C VAL A 112 -29.06 24.08 5.67
N GLU A 113 -30.30 23.62 5.59
CA GLU A 113 -31.29 23.94 6.61
C GLU A 113 -30.78 23.35 7.93
N GLU A 114 -30.70 24.19 8.97
CA GLU A 114 -30.39 23.76 10.33
C GLU A 114 -31.35 22.64 10.71
N VAL A 115 -30.83 21.42 10.88
CA VAL A 115 -31.60 20.34 11.49
C VAL A 115 -31.47 20.56 12.99
N ASP A 116 -32.58 20.93 13.62
CA ASP A 116 -32.70 21.13 15.07
C ASP A 116 -32.10 19.96 15.86
N VAL A 117 -31.35 20.34 16.89
CA VAL A 117 -30.64 19.51 17.88
C VAL A 117 -31.59 18.54 18.60
#